data_AF-A0A7J7LVR8-F1
#
_entry.id   AF-A0A7J7LVR8-F1
#
_cell.length_a   1.000
_cell.length_b   1.000
_cell.length_c   1.000
_cell.angle_alpha   90.00
_cell.angle_beta   90.00
_cell.angle_gamma   90.00
#
_symmetry.space_group_name_H-M   'P 1'
#
loop_
_entity.id
_entity.type
_entity.pdbx_description
1 polymer ?
#
loop_
_entity_poly.entity_id
_entity_poly.type
_entity_poly.pdbx_seq_one_letter_code
_entity_poly.pdbx_strand_id
1 'polypeptide(L)'
;MWPEFSFSTQQIWKVIKENKDLDLPAHKVMVATVHCDEIANEKFFDLTANEEWCLLEEVVKSGSNSGFGNKLNSVLEICLLKYDTETDLFDEGVRTSKRQQLDDKVLHPVQLATIRCWDIFGSGLWIVLKKHLIRLCWTGKDLP
;
A
#
# COMPACT_ATOMS: atom_id res chain seq x y z
N MET A 1 34.07 -6.72 48.08
CA MET A 1 32.75 -6.05 47.95
C MET A 1 32.37 -5.81 46.48
N TRP A 2 32.54 -6.82 45.61
CA TRP A 2 32.33 -6.76 44.16
C TRP A 2 31.81 -8.09 43.53
N PRO A 3 32.00 -9.29 44.14
CA PRO A 3 31.46 -10.54 43.60
C PRO A 3 29.93 -10.60 43.57
N GLU A 4 29.26 -10.04 44.58
CA GLU A 4 27.79 -10.04 44.65
C GLU A 4 27.14 -9.21 43.54
N PHE A 5 27.78 -8.10 43.15
CA PHE A 5 27.31 -7.29 42.03
C PHE A 5 27.48 -8.02 40.70
N SER A 6 28.61 -8.70 40.48
CA SER A 6 28.84 -9.51 39.27
C SER A 6 27.86 -10.67 39.17
N PHE A 7 27.54 -11.33 40.29
CA PHE A 7 26.60 -12.44 40.30
C PHE A 7 25.16 -11.94 40.05
N SER A 8 24.76 -10.87 40.74
CA SER A 8 23.45 -10.24 40.55
C SER A 8 23.23 -9.78 39.10
N THR A 9 24.22 -9.11 38.49
CA THR A 9 24.14 -8.67 37.09
C THR A 9 24.09 -9.84 36.10
N GLN A 10 24.80 -10.95 36.36
CA GLN A 10 24.69 -12.16 35.55
C GLN A 10 23.31 -12.80 35.63
N GLN A 11 22.68 -12.84 36.81
CA GLN A 11 21.32 -13.35 36.96
C GLN A 11 20.30 -12.44 36.25
N ILE A 12 20.44 -11.12 36.38
CA ILE A 12 19.60 -10.15 35.67
C ILE A 12 19.75 -10.31 34.15
N TRP A 13 20.99 -10.42 33.64
CA TRP A 13 21.25 -10.62 32.21
C TRP A 13 20.69 -11.94 31.67
N LYS A 14 20.74 -13.01 32.48
CA LYS A 14 20.13 -14.30 32.17
C LYS A 14 18.61 -14.18 32.03
N VAL A 15 17.96 -13.53 33.00
CA VAL A 15 16.52 -13.27 32.96
C VAL A 15 16.13 -12.44 31.73
N ILE A 16 16.89 -11.39 31.39
CA ILE A 16 16.63 -10.56 30.20
C ILE A 16 16.76 -11.37 28.90
N LYS A 17 17.79 -12.20 28.77
CA LYS A 17 17.99 -13.05 27.57
C LYS A 17 16.98 -14.17 27.41
N GLU A 18 16.51 -14.75 28.52
CA GLU A 18 15.57 -15.87 28.51
C GLU A 18 14.10 -15.41 28.44
N ASN A 19 13.85 -14.10 28.51
CA ASN A 19 12.51 -13.55 28.47
C ASN A 19 11.94 -13.60 27.04
N LYS A 20 10.97 -14.50 26.82
CA LYS A 20 10.29 -14.69 25.53
C LYS A 20 9.40 -13.50 25.14
N ASP A 21 9.00 -12.67 26.10
CA ASP A 21 8.18 -11.48 25.85
C ASP A 21 9.01 -10.31 25.30
N LEU A 22 10.35 -10.44 25.30
CA LEU A 22 11.29 -9.46 24.77
C LEU A 22 11.57 -9.66 23.27
N ASP A 23 10.55 -10.05 22.48
CA ASP A 23 10.69 -10.19 21.03
C ASP A 23 10.57 -8.82 20.34
N LEU A 24 11.58 -7.97 20.59
CA LEU A 24 11.67 -6.61 20.07
C LEU A 24 11.60 -6.54 18.52
N PRO A 25 12.19 -7.48 17.76
CA PRO A 25 11.95 -7.57 16.32
C PRO A 25 10.48 -7.80 15.96
N ALA A 26 9.80 -8.72 16.63
CA ALA A 26 8.37 -8.98 16.40
C ALA A 26 7.52 -7.75 16.77
N HIS A 27 7.86 -7.04 17.85
CA HIS A 27 7.18 -5.80 18.22
C HIS A 27 7.37 -4.70 17.16
N LYS A 28 8.57 -4.54 16.59
CA LYS A 28 8.82 -3.58 15.49
C LYS A 28 7.98 -3.92 14.26
N VAL A 29 7.93 -5.18 13.87
CA VAL A 29 7.11 -5.66 12.74
C VAL A 29 5.62 -5.45 13.02
N MET A 30 5.16 -5.73 14.24
CA MET A 30 3.77 -5.51 14.65
C MET A 30 3.38 -4.02 14.56
N VAL A 31 4.20 -3.12 15.12
CA VAL A 31 3.97 -1.67 15.06
C VAL A 31 3.98 -1.16 13.63
N ALA A 32 4.96 -1.58 12.82
CA ALA A 32 5.01 -1.26 11.40
C ALA A 32 3.76 -1.78 10.67
N THR A 33 3.26 -2.97 11.03
CA THR A 33 2.07 -3.57 10.40
C THR A 33 0.83 -2.74 10.64
N VAL A 34 0.61 -2.28 11.88
CA VAL A 34 -0.52 -1.42 12.22
C VAL A 34 -0.42 -0.09 11.47
N HIS A 35 0.73 0.59 11.54
CA HIS A 35 0.88 1.89 10.91
C HIS A 35 0.79 1.85 9.39
N CYS A 36 1.46 0.90 8.73
CA CYS A 36 1.35 0.74 7.28
C CYS A 36 -0.09 0.40 6.86
N ASP A 37 -0.87 -0.32 7.67
CA ASP A 37 -2.28 -0.58 7.39
C ASP A 37 -3.14 0.68 7.52
N GLU A 38 -2.93 1.46 8.57
CA GLU A 38 -3.62 2.75 8.79
C GLU A 38 -3.35 3.71 7.62
N ILE A 39 -2.09 3.89 7.24
CA ILE A 39 -1.69 4.75 6.12
C ILE A 39 -2.31 4.23 4.80
N ALA A 40 -2.26 2.91 4.53
CA ALA A 40 -2.88 2.34 3.33
C ALA A 40 -4.38 2.64 3.27
N ASN A 41 -5.10 2.45 4.37
CA ASN A 41 -6.52 2.74 4.44
C ASN A 41 -6.80 4.23 4.25
N GLU A 42 -6.02 5.11 4.88
CA GLU A 42 -6.12 6.57 4.71
C GLU A 42 -5.96 6.97 3.24
N LYS A 43 -4.91 6.50 2.54
CA LYS A 43 -4.71 6.84 1.12
C LYS A 43 -5.81 6.30 0.22
N PHE A 44 -6.37 5.14 0.55
CA PHE A 44 -7.56 4.63 -0.14
C PHE A 44 -8.80 5.49 0.08
N PHE A 45 -9.05 5.94 1.32
CA PHE A 45 -10.15 6.86 1.62
C PHE A 45 -9.97 8.20 0.90
N ASP A 46 -8.77 8.77 0.95
CA ASP A 46 -8.43 10.01 0.21
C ASP A 46 -8.67 9.85 -1.29
N LEU A 47 -8.26 8.71 -1.87
CA LEU A 47 -8.48 8.40 -3.28
C LEU A 47 -9.98 8.36 -3.62
N THR A 48 -10.78 7.66 -2.81
CA THR A 48 -12.22 7.49 -3.08
C THR A 48 -13.04 8.74 -2.79
N ALA A 49 -12.55 9.62 -1.91
CA ALA A 49 -13.14 10.93 -1.61
C ALA A 49 -12.63 12.04 -2.54
N ASN A 50 -11.64 11.77 -3.39
CA ASN A 50 -11.01 12.77 -4.25
C ASN A 50 -12.00 13.34 -5.28
N GLU A 51 -12.14 14.66 -5.32
CA GLU A 51 -12.95 15.36 -6.31
C GLU A 51 -12.54 15.01 -7.76
N GLU A 52 -11.27 14.74 -8.03
CA GLU A 52 -10.78 14.30 -9.34
C GLU A 52 -11.33 12.92 -9.73
N TRP A 53 -11.56 12.03 -8.76
CA TRP A 53 -12.24 10.75 -8.97
C TRP A 53 -13.73 10.95 -9.27
N CYS A 54 -14.39 11.88 -8.57
CA CYS A 54 -15.77 12.26 -8.87
C CYS A 54 -15.91 12.91 -10.25
N LEU A 55 -14.97 13.79 -10.63
CA LEU A 55 -14.92 14.41 -11.95
C LEU A 55 -14.66 13.39 -13.06
N LEU A 56 -13.86 12.35 -12.78
CA LEU A 56 -13.70 11.21 -13.69
C LEU A 56 -15.06 10.55 -13.96
N GLU A 57 -15.87 10.27 -12.93
CA GLU A 57 -17.24 9.72 -13.11
C GLU A 57 -18.19 10.64 -13.91
N GLU A 58 -18.08 11.96 -13.76
CA GLU A 58 -18.87 12.91 -14.55
C GLU A 58 -18.44 12.94 -16.02
N VAL A 59 -17.13 12.88 -16.29
CA VAL A 59 -16.59 12.76 -17.65
C VAL A 59 -17.10 11.49 -18.33
N VAL A 60 -17.19 10.36 -17.59
CA VAL A 60 -17.84 9.13 -18.07
C VAL A 60 -19.29 9.38 -18.47
N LYS A 61 -20.08 10.03 -17.60
CA LYS A 61 -21.49 10.34 -17.86
C LYS A 61 -21.70 11.27 -19.07
N SER A 62 -20.74 12.16 -19.33
CA SER A 62 -20.80 13.14 -20.42
C SER A 62 -20.39 12.59 -21.80
N GLY A 63 -19.86 11.36 -21.87
CA GLY A 63 -19.45 10.75 -23.15
C GLY A 63 -18.16 11.33 -23.75
N SER A 64 -17.36 12.09 -23.00
CA SER A 64 -16.08 12.63 -23.46
C SER A 64 -14.92 11.72 -23.04
N ASN A 65 -14.14 11.20 -24.01
CA ASN A 65 -13.07 10.22 -23.73
C ASN A 65 -11.74 10.87 -23.33
N SER A 66 -11.60 12.17 -23.62
CA SER A 66 -10.27 12.78 -23.70
C SER A 66 -9.63 12.87 -22.33
N GLY A 67 -8.58 12.07 -22.12
CA GLY A 67 -7.73 12.13 -20.94
C GLY A 67 -8.22 11.37 -19.71
N PHE A 68 -9.32 10.60 -19.78
CA PHE A 68 -9.79 9.77 -18.65
C PHE A 68 -8.68 8.84 -18.14
N GLY A 69 -8.07 8.07 -19.05
CA GLY A 69 -7.02 7.12 -18.69
C GLY A 69 -5.77 7.79 -18.08
N ASN A 70 -5.39 8.96 -18.58
CA ASN A 70 -4.25 9.71 -18.06
C ASN A 70 -4.54 10.28 -16.67
N LYS A 71 -5.72 10.89 -16.48
CA LYS A 71 -6.16 11.40 -15.18
C LYS A 71 -6.28 10.29 -14.14
N LEU A 72 -6.90 9.17 -14.52
CA LEU A 72 -6.99 7.99 -13.67
C LEU A 72 -5.61 7.51 -13.25
N ASN A 73 -4.68 7.36 -14.19
CA ASN A 73 -3.30 6.96 -13.89
C ASN A 73 -2.60 7.97 -12.97
N SER A 74 -2.76 9.28 -13.20
CA SER A 74 -2.16 10.32 -12.35
C SER A 74 -2.69 10.27 -10.92
N VAL A 75 -4.00 10.13 -10.74
CA VAL A 75 -4.63 10.03 -9.41
C VAL A 75 -4.15 8.79 -8.66
N LEU A 76 -4.04 7.66 -9.37
CA LEU A 76 -3.51 6.41 -8.82
C LEU A 76 -2.02 6.53 -8.45
N GLU A 77 -1.20 7.10 -9.33
CA GLU A 77 0.22 7.31 -9.06
C GLU A 77 0.45 8.22 -7.86
N ILE A 78 -0.34 9.29 -7.71
CA ILE A 78 -0.27 10.18 -6.53
C ILE A 78 -0.62 9.43 -5.25
N CYS A 79 -1.68 8.60 -5.25
CA CYS A 79 -2.07 7.79 -4.10
C CYS A 79 -0.95 6.85 -3.65
N LEU A 80 -0.36 6.11 -4.60
CA LEU A 80 0.71 5.16 -4.32
C LEU A 80 2.02 5.86 -3.88
N LEU A 81 2.37 6.99 -4.51
CA LEU A 81 3.54 7.77 -4.13
C LEU A 81 3.44 8.32 -2.69
N LYS A 82 2.26 8.77 -2.27
CA LYS A 82 2.02 9.21 -0.89
C LYS A 82 2.22 8.07 0.10
N TYR A 83 1.66 6.89 -0.19
CA TYR A 83 1.87 5.71 0.63
C TYR A 83 3.36 5.34 0.73
N ASP A 84 4.07 5.31 -0.40
CA ASP A 84 5.49 4.96 -0.46
C ASP A 84 6.35 5.94 0.35
N THR A 85 6.02 7.23 0.27
CA THR A 85 6.73 8.30 1.01
C THR A 85 6.50 8.19 2.51
N GLU A 86 5.25 7.97 2.94
CA GLU A 86 4.90 7.92 4.37
C GLU A 86 5.34 6.62 5.06
N THR A 87 5.61 5.57 4.28
CA THR A 87 6.05 4.26 4.81
C THR A 87 7.53 3.95 4.65
N ASP A 88 8.33 4.87 4.11
CA ASP A 88 9.75 4.66 3.77
C ASP A 88 10.62 4.20 4.97
N LEU A 89 10.26 4.62 6.19
CA LEU A 89 11.00 4.30 7.42
C LEU A 89 10.57 2.98 8.08
N PHE A 90 9.50 2.34 7.59
CA PHE A 90 9.01 1.08 8.15
C PHE A 90 9.68 -0.13 7.51
N ASP A 91 9.49 -1.29 8.15
CA ASP A 91 10.00 -2.56 7.65
C ASP A 91 9.59 -2.79 6.20
N GLU A 92 10.56 -3.15 5.36
CA GLU A 92 10.38 -3.31 3.91
C GLU A 92 9.37 -4.41 3.56
N GLY A 93 9.41 -5.54 4.27
CA GLY A 93 8.48 -6.64 4.05
C GLY A 93 7.05 -6.22 4.38
N VAL A 94 6.87 -5.51 5.50
CA VAL A 94 5.57 -4.96 5.91
C VAL A 94 5.05 -3.95 4.90
N ARG A 95 5.82 -2.90 4.57
CA ARG A 95 5.35 -1.83 3.69
C ARG A 95 5.05 -2.35 2.28
N THR A 96 5.84 -3.30 1.76
CA THR A 96 5.61 -3.94 0.45
C THR A 96 4.33 -4.79 0.47
N SER A 97 4.13 -5.62 1.50
CA SER A 97 2.92 -6.42 1.64
C SER A 97 1.66 -5.56 1.73
N LYS A 98 1.71 -4.47 2.51
CA LYS A 98 0.60 -3.53 2.67
C LYS A 98 0.35 -2.69 1.42
N ARG A 99 1.39 -2.36 0.66
CA ARG A 99 1.27 -1.74 -0.66
C ARG A 99 0.53 -2.61 -1.66
N GLN A 100 0.85 -3.91 -1.71
CA GLN A 100 0.14 -4.87 -2.55
C GLN A 100 -1.34 -4.94 -2.19
N GLN A 101 -1.68 -4.92 -0.90
CA GLN A 101 -3.07 -4.89 -0.44
C GLN A 101 -3.79 -3.59 -0.84
N LEU A 102 -3.10 -2.44 -0.79
CA LEU A 102 -3.63 -1.18 -1.28
C LEU A 102 -3.90 -1.25 -2.79
N ASP A 103 -2.93 -1.73 -3.57
CA ASP A 103 -3.06 -1.94 -5.01
C ASP A 103 -4.29 -2.80 -5.36
N ASP A 104 -4.50 -3.92 -4.65
CA ASP A 104 -5.65 -4.80 -4.83
C ASP A 104 -6.98 -4.14 -4.43
N LYS A 105 -7.00 -3.37 -3.33
CA LYS A 105 -8.19 -2.61 -2.90
C LYS A 105 -8.60 -1.57 -3.93
N VAL A 106 -7.63 -0.91 -4.55
CA VAL A 106 -7.85 0.13 -5.57
C VAL A 106 -8.28 -0.47 -6.91
N LEU A 107 -7.90 -1.71 -7.20
CA LEU A 107 -8.26 -2.39 -8.44
C LEU A 107 -9.78 -2.48 -8.65
N HIS A 108 -10.55 -2.78 -7.59
CA HIS A 108 -12.00 -2.92 -7.68
C HIS A 108 -12.74 -1.65 -8.14
N PRO A 109 -12.55 -0.47 -7.50
CA PRO A 109 -13.17 0.77 -7.97
C PRO A 109 -12.69 1.18 -9.37
N VAL A 110 -11.41 0.92 -9.72
CA VAL A 110 -10.88 1.17 -11.07
C VAL A 110 -11.56 0.30 -12.13
N GLN A 111 -11.73 -0.99 -11.86
CA GLN A 111 -12.44 -1.91 -12.75
C GLN A 111 -13.89 -1.50 -12.92
N LEU A 112 -14.58 -1.12 -11.85
CA LEU A 112 -15.97 -0.67 -11.90
C LEU A 112 -16.12 0.61 -12.75
N ALA A 113 -15.26 1.60 -12.54
CA ALA A 113 -15.24 2.83 -13.34
C ALA A 113 -14.96 2.53 -14.81
N THR A 114 -14.05 1.58 -15.07
CA THR A 114 -13.70 1.15 -16.43
C THR A 114 -14.85 0.42 -17.14
N ILE A 115 -15.53 -0.52 -16.48
CA ILE A 115 -16.64 -1.28 -17.06
C ILE A 115 -17.79 -0.32 -17.42
N ARG A 116 -18.10 0.65 -16.55
CA ARG A 116 -19.08 1.70 -16.86
C ARG A 116 -18.72 2.53 -18.09
N CYS A 117 -17.43 2.72 -18.36
CA CYS A 117 -16.93 3.40 -19.55
C CYS A 117 -16.91 2.51 -20.80
N TRP A 118 -16.88 1.19 -20.65
CA TRP A 118 -16.68 0.26 -21.77
C TRP A 118 -17.81 0.37 -22.80
N ASP A 119 -19.05 0.50 -22.32
CA ASP A 119 -20.24 0.68 -23.16
C ASP A 119 -20.22 2.02 -23.94
N ILE A 120 -19.42 2.99 -23.49
CA ILE A 120 -19.36 4.35 -24.04
C ILE A 120 -18.18 4.52 -25.01
N PHE A 121 -17.02 3.90 -24.73
CA PHE A 121 -15.77 4.28 -25.39
C PHE A 121 -15.06 3.20 -26.22
N GLY A 122 -15.39 1.92 -26.06
CA GLY A 122 -14.66 0.84 -26.73
C GLY A 122 -13.14 0.83 -26.46
N SER A 123 -12.42 -0.07 -27.14
CA SER A 123 -11.06 -0.62 -26.86
C SER A 123 -9.91 0.27 -26.34
N GLY A 124 -9.98 1.60 -26.31
CA GLY A 124 -8.90 2.49 -25.86
C GLY A 124 -8.55 2.36 -24.36
N LEU A 125 -9.52 1.93 -23.54
CA LEU A 125 -9.37 1.78 -22.08
C LEU A 125 -8.54 0.56 -21.67
N TRP A 126 -8.45 -0.45 -22.55
CA TRP A 126 -7.74 -1.71 -22.28
C TRP A 126 -6.23 -1.52 -22.17
N ILE A 127 -5.66 -0.49 -22.79
CA ILE A 127 -4.23 -0.18 -22.76
C ILE A 127 -3.81 0.35 -21.38
N VAL A 128 -4.65 1.18 -20.76
CA VAL A 128 -4.38 1.78 -19.44
C VAL A 128 -4.49 0.72 -18.34
N LEU A 129 -5.55 -0.10 -18.40
CA LEU A 129 -5.68 -1.26 -17.51
C LEU A 129 -4.55 -2.26 -17.70
N LYS A 130 -4.12 -2.55 -18.94
CA LYS A 130 -2.95 -3.41 -19.19
C LYS A 130 -1.70 -2.83 -18.56
N LYS A 131 -1.44 -1.53 -18.67
CA LYS A 131 -0.23 -0.91 -18.11
C LYS A 131 -0.19 -1.03 -16.59
N HIS A 132 -1.31 -0.85 -15.90
CA HIS A 132 -1.40 -1.06 -14.45
C HIS A 132 -1.38 -2.54 -14.05
N LEU A 133 -2.14 -3.42 -14.71
CA LEU A 133 -2.11 -4.87 -14.46
C LEU A 133 -0.73 -5.48 -14.71
N ILE A 134 -0.01 -5.02 -15.75
CA ILE A 134 1.36 -5.44 -16.02
C ILE A 134 2.28 -4.94 -14.90
N ARG A 135 2.12 -3.70 -14.39
CA ARG A 135 2.90 -3.18 -13.27
C ARG A 135 2.64 -3.95 -11.97
N LEU A 136 1.40 -4.38 -11.73
CA LEU A 136 0.99 -5.21 -10.58
C LEU A 136 1.47 -6.66 -10.66
N CYS A 137 1.53 -7.23 -11.87
CA CYS A 137 2.04 -8.59 -12.07
C CYS A 137 3.57 -8.68 -12.11
N TRP A 138 4.29 -7.56 -12.26
CA TRP A 138 5.75 -7.55 -12.45
C TRP A 138 6.56 -7.20 -11.20
N THR A 139 5.92 -6.81 -10.09
CA THR A 139 6.61 -6.59 -8.80
C THR A 139 6.68 -7.84 -7.91
N GLY A 140 6.32 -9.02 -8.43
CA GLY A 140 6.27 -10.27 -7.67
C GLY A 140 6.99 -11.47 -8.30
N LYS A 141 7.91 -11.24 -9.25
CA LYS A 141 8.72 -12.31 -9.84
C LYS A 141 10.18 -11.93 -9.93
N ASP A 142 10.86 -11.97 -8.79
CA ASP A 142 12.19 -12.56 -8.80
C ASP A 142 12.00 -14.06 -9.07
N LEU A 143 12.32 -14.47 -10.30
CA LEU A 143 12.57 -15.87 -10.66
C LEU A 143 14.05 -16.21 -10.29
N PRO A 144 14.38 -17.49 -10.12
CA PRO A 144 15.35 -18.04 -9.15
C PRO A 144 16.79 -17.51 -9.22
#